data_AF-A0A532AI69-F1
#
_entry.id   AF-A0A532AI69-F1
#
_cell.length_a   1.000
_cell.length_b   1.000
_cell.length_c   1.000
_cell.angle_alpha   90.00
_cell.angle_beta   90.00
_cell.angle_gamma   90.00
#
_symmetry.space_group_name_H-M   'P 1'
#
loop_
_entity.id
_entity.type
_entity.pdbx_description
1 polymer ?
#
loop_
_entity_poly.entity_id
_entity_poly.type
_entity_poly.pdbx_seq_one_letter_code
_entity_poly.pdbx_strand_id
1 'polypeptide(L)'
;ALPGHEYCIFSNEAFDLQELPKAIMIEGGGYIAVEFANIFHGLGVDTTLVYRGKEILSRFDMDLRRMLHETMEKKGIRILCHAVSEWIRKRPDGRLDALVTGGKVLT
;
A
#
# COMPACT_ATOMS: atom_id res chain seq x y z
N ALA A 1 19.11 3.17 0.80
CA ALA A 1 18.04 2.69 -0.09
C ALA A 1 17.31 1.54 0.61
N LEU A 2 16.01 1.36 0.38
CA LEU A 2 15.22 0.25 0.93
C LEU A 2 15.77 -1.09 0.38
N PRO A 3 16.24 -2.03 1.20
CA PRO A 3 16.65 -3.34 0.72
C PRO A 3 15.49 -4.08 0.03
N GLY A 4 15.72 -4.63 -1.17
CA GLY A 4 14.70 -5.32 -1.95
C GLY A 4 13.79 -4.41 -2.78
N HIS A 5 14.10 -3.11 -2.88
CA HIS A 5 13.31 -2.17 -3.68
C HIS A 5 13.26 -2.53 -5.17
N GLU A 6 14.20 -3.33 -5.67
CA GLU A 6 14.24 -3.85 -7.04
C GLU A 6 13.06 -4.78 -7.38
N TYR A 7 12.34 -5.28 -6.37
CA TYR A 7 11.12 -6.08 -6.55
C TYR A 7 9.85 -5.22 -6.57
N CYS A 8 9.95 -3.94 -6.25
CA CYS A 8 8.82 -3.01 -6.26
C CYS A 8 8.58 -2.45 -7.67
N ILE A 9 7.36 -1.99 -7.89
CA ILE A 9 6.96 -1.26 -9.09
C ILE A 9 6.48 0.15 -8.71
N PHE A 10 6.47 1.06 -9.68
CA PHE A 10 5.89 2.39 -9.50
C PHE A 10 4.51 2.47 -10.18
N SER A 11 3.89 3.65 -10.09
CA SER A 11 2.57 3.90 -10.69
C SER A 11 2.54 3.69 -12.21
N ASN A 12 3.68 3.83 -12.89
CA ASN A 12 3.76 3.62 -14.34
C ASN A 12 3.55 2.14 -14.66
N GLU A 13 4.31 1.26 -14.03
CA GLU A 13 4.26 -0.18 -14.31
C GLU A 13 3.00 -0.84 -13.74
N ALA A 14 2.31 -0.20 -12.79
CA ALA A 14 1.05 -0.69 -12.25
C ALA A 14 -0.06 -0.83 -13.32
N PHE A 15 0.01 -0.04 -14.40
CA PHE A 15 -0.91 -0.16 -15.54
C PHE A 15 -0.56 -1.32 -16.49
N ASP A 16 0.68 -1.83 -16.42
CA ASP A 16 1.21 -2.85 -17.33
C ASP A 16 1.14 -4.28 -16.74
N LEU A 17 0.58 -4.42 -15.53
CA LEU A 17 0.38 -5.70 -14.87
C LEU A 17 -0.47 -6.62 -15.76
N GLN A 18 0.15 -7.72 -16.21
CA GLN A 18 -0.51 -8.72 -17.08
C GLN A 18 -1.66 -9.43 -16.36
N GLU A 19 -1.54 -9.61 -15.05
CA GLU A 19 -2.54 -10.24 -14.18
C GLU A 19 -2.66 -9.46 -12.87
N LEU A 20 -3.86 -9.46 -12.28
CA LEU A 20 -4.07 -8.87 -10.97
C LEU A 20 -3.45 -9.76 -9.89
N PRO A 21 -2.64 -9.20 -8.97
CA PRO A 21 -2.11 -9.97 -7.86
C PRO A 21 -3.23 -10.34 -6.88
N LYS A 22 -3.02 -11.39 -6.09
CA LYS A 22 -3.98 -11.75 -5.02
C LYS A 22 -3.98 -10.73 -3.87
N ALA A 23 -2.82 -10.14 -3.60
CA ALA A 23 -2.64 -9.11 -2.59
C ALA A 23 -1.64 -8.06 -3.08
N ILE A 24 -1.78 -6.82 -2.61
CA ILE A 24 -0.87 -5.72 -2.92
C ILE A 24 -0.61 -4.84 -1.69
N MET A 25 0.64 -4.44 -1.52
CA MET A 25 1.05 -3.41 -0.58
C MET A 25 1.43 -2.15 -1.36
N ILE A 26 0.84 -1.01 -1.01
CA ILE A 26 1.13 0.29 -1.61
C ILE A 26 1.81 1.17 -0.57
N GLU A 27 3.07 1.55 -0.80
CA GLU A 27 3.82 2.42 0.11
C GLU A 27 3.68 3.89 -0.31
N GLY A 28 2.91 4.67 0.47
CA GLY A 28 2.65 6.08 0.21
C GLY A 28 1.30 6.53 0.78
N GLY A 29 1.17 7.84 1.00
CA GLY A 29 -0.07 8.46 1.48
C GLY A 29 -0.47 9.70 0.67
N GLY A 30 0.06 9.84 -0.54
CA GLY A 30 -0.37 10.85 -1.50
C GLY A 30 -1.61 10.41 -2.29
N TYR A 31 -2.13 11.28 -3.16
CA TYR A 31 -3.32 10.98 -3.96
C TYR A 31 -3.14 9.76 -4.85
N ILE A 32 -1.97 9.60 -5.51
CA ILE A 32 -1.67 8.42 -6.34
C ILE A 32 -1.82 7.11 -5.54
N ALA A 33 -1.24 7.05 -4.34
CA ALA A 33 -1.30 5.85 -3.50
C ALA A 33 -2.75 5.54 -3.08
N VAL A 34 -3.52 6.57 -2.73
CA VAL A 34 -4.93 6.45 -2.33
C VAL A 34 -5.82 6.01 -3.49
N GLU A 35 -5.59 6.55 -4.68
CA GLU A 35 -6.29 6.17 -5.92
C GLU A 35 -6.01 4.71 -6.27
N PHE A 36 -4.75 4.30 -6.36
CA PHE A 36 -4.39 2.90 -6.65
C PHE A 36 -4.91 1.93 -5.59
N ALA A 37 -4.91 2.32 -4.31
CA ALA A 37 -5.48 1.48 -3.26
C ALA A 37 -6.98 1.21 -3.50
N ASN A 38 -7.74 2.22 -3.91
CA ASN A 38 -9.16 2.03 -4.23
C ASN A 38 -9.34 1.24 -5.54
N ILE A 39 -8.50 1.46 -6.56
CA ILE A 39 -8.56 0.74 -7.83
C ILE A 39 -8.32 -0.76 -7.61
N PHE A 40 -7.18 -1.13 -7.02
CA PHE A 40 -6.85 -2.55 -6.79
C PHE A 40 -7.86 -3.24 -5.89
N HIS A 41 -8.29 -2.57 -4.82
CA HIS A 41 -9.33 -3.11 -3.95
C HIS A 41 -10.68 -3.29 -4.66
N GLY A 42 -11.09 -2.32 -5.48
CA GLY A 42 -12.31 -2.42 -6.30
C GLY A 42 -12.25 -3.54 -7.35
N LEU A 43 -11.03 -3.92 -7.77
CA LEU A 43 -10.77 -5.07 -8.65
C LEU A 43 -10.64 -6.40 -7.89
N GLY A 44 -10.87 -6.43 -6.57
CA GLY A 44 -10.87 -7.65 -5.75
C GLY A 44 -9.51 -8.05 -5.17
N VAL A 45 -8.50 -7.18 -5.22
CA VAL A 45 -7.17 -7.44 -4.65
C VAL A 45 -7.17 -7.13 -3.15
N ASP A 46 -6.61 -8.03 -2.32
CA ASP A 46 -6.37 -7.75 -0.90
C ASP A 46 -5.34 -6.62 -0.76
N THR A 47 -5.80 -5.45 -0.33
CA THR A 47 -5.05 -4.21 -0.48
C THR A 47 -4.66 -3.64 0.87
N THR A 48 -3.35 -3.43 1.07
CA THR A 48 -2.80 -2.72 2.23
C THR A 48 -2.08 -1.45 1.78
N LEU A 49 -2.46 -0.28 2.30
CA LEU A 49 -1.75 0.98 2.13
C LEU A 49 -0.87 1.24 3.36
N VAL A 50 0.42 1.48 3.16
CA VAL A 50 1.40 1.76 4.21
C VAL A 50 1.86 3.21 4.09
N TYR A 51 1.81 3.96 5.18
CA TYR A 51 2.20 5.36 5.17
C TYR A 51 2.95 5.79 6.43
N ARG A 52 4.09 6.47 6.23
CA ARG A 52 4.93 6.96 7.33
C ARG A 52 4.28 8.02 8.22
N GLY A 53 3.33 8.77 7.66
CA GLY A 53 2.69 9.88 8.35
C GLY A 53 1.54 9.43 9.25
N LYS A 54 0.94 10.41 9.93
CA LYS A 54 -0.19 10.19 10.83
C LYS A 54 -1.50 9.87 10.10
N GLU A 55 -1.69 10.46 8.92
CA GLU A 55 -2.96 10.38 8.21
C GLU A 55 -2.72 10.62 6.71
N ILE A 56 -3.40 9.87 5.84
CA ILE A 56 -3.29 9.95 4.38
C ILE A 56 -3.63 11.35 3.87
N LEU A 57 -3.21 11.66 2.64
CA LEU A 57 -3.41 12.95 1.97
C LEU A 57 -2.95 14.14 2.81
N SER A 58 -1.70 14.09 3.30
CA SER A 58 -1.14 15.05 4.28
C SER A 58 -1.31 16.56 4.02
N ARG A 59 -1.56 16.96 2.77
CA ARG A 59 -1.74 18.36 2.33
C ARG A 59 -3.21 18.78 2.18
N PHE A 60 -4.14 17.91 2.51
CA PHE A 60 -5.58 18.17 2.42
C PHE A 60 -6.15 18.50 3.80
N ASP A 61 -7.38 19.00 3.79
CA ASP A 61 -8.16 19.26 4.99
C ASP A 61 -8.31 18.01 5.88
N MET A 62 -8.20 18.19 7.20
CA MET A 62 -8.17 17.07 8.16
C MET A 62 -9.47 16.27 8.18
N ASP A 63 -10.62 16.93 8.05
CA ASP A 63 -11.91 16.25 8.16
C ASP A 63 -12.16 15.40 6.92
N LEU A 64 -11.78 15.91 5.73
CA LEU A 64 -11.81 15.14 4.49
C LEU A 64 -10.93 13.89 4.58
N ARG A 65 -9.72 14.03 5.12
CA ARG A 65 -8.76 12.94 5.24
C ARG A 65 -9.27 11.81 6.13
N ARG A 66 -9.79 12.17 7.31
CA ARG A 66 -10.36 11.21 8.27
C ARG A 66 -11.56 10.49 7.69
N MET A 67 -12.49 11.25 7.11
CA MET A 67 -13.67 10.67 6.48
C MET A 67 -13.28 9.68 5.37
N LEU A 68 -12.34 10.05 4.51
CA LEU A 68 -11.85 9.16 3.45
C LEU A 68 -11.14 7.92 4.02
N HIS A 69 -10.26 8.08 5.01
CA HIS A 69 -9.58 6.98 5.69
C HIS A 69 -10.60 5.97 6.23
N GLU A 70 -11.56 6.44 7.04
CA GLU A 70 -12.60 5.59 7.61
C GLU A 70 -13.44 4.90 6.54
N THR A 71 -13.77 5.61 5.44
CA THR A 71 -14.50 5.01 4.32
C THR A 71 -13.69 3.92 3.63
N MET A 72 -12.38 4.11 3.45
CA MET A 72 -11.50 3.10 2.84
C MET A 72 -11.37 1.86 3.74
N GLU A 73 -11.19 2.05 5.05
CA GLU A 73 -11.16 0.92 6.00
C GLU A 73 -12.49 0.17 6.05
N LYS A 74 -13.62 0.89 6.06
CA LYS A 74 -14.97 0.28 6.00
C LYS A 74 -15.20 -0.55 4.74
N LYS A 75 -14.56 -0.20 3.61
CA LYS A 75 -14.58 -1.02 2.38
C LYS A 75 -13.74 -2.30 2.51
N GLY A 76 -12.78 -2.33 3.41
CA GLY A 76 -11.87 -3.45 3.64
C GLY A 76 -10.43 -3.19 3.21
N ILE A 77 -10.07 -1.95 2.83
CA ILE A 77 -8.68 -1.57 2.57
C ILE A 77 -7.97 -1.42 3.91
N ARG A 78 -6.87 -2.14 4.12
CA ARG A 78 -6.06 -2.00 5.34
C ARG A 78 -5.17 -0.77 5.21
N ILE A 79 -5.21 0.15 6.17
CA ILE A 79 -4.34 1.34 6.20
C ILE A 79 -3.42 1.27 7.41
N LEU A 80 -2.10 1.30 7.18
CA LEU A 80 -1.07 1.29 8.22
C LEU A 80 -0.33 2.63 8.23
N CYS A 81 -0.79 3.54 9.08
CA CYS A 81 -0.09 4.79 9.37
C CYS A 81 1.11 4.55 10.30
N HIS A 82 2.00 5.54 10.40
CA HIS A 82 3.23 5.48 11.20
C HIS A 82 4.14 4.30 10.87
N ALA A 83 4.08 3.81 9.62
CA ALA A 83 4.82 2.64 9.18
C ALA A 83 5.59 2.92 7.89
N VAL A 84 6.76 2.28 7.77
CA VAL A 84 7.60 2.23 6.56
C VAL A 84 8.08 0.81 6.36
N SER A 85 8.44 0.47 5.12
CA SER A 85 9.11 -0.80 4.84
C SER A 85 10.57 -0.77 5.29
N GLU A 86 11.01 -1.86 5.93
CA GLU A 86 12.39 -2.06 6.37
C GLU A 86 13.17 -2.92 5.36
N TRP A 87 12.51 -3.93 4.76
CA TRP A 87 13.02 -4.69 3.63
C TRP A 87 11.87 -5.35 2.85
N ILE A 88 12.17 -5.70 1.60
CA ILE A 88 11.34 -6.55 0.74
C ILE A 88 12.13 -7.80 0.38
N ARG A 89 11.49 -8.97 0.40
CA ARG A 89 12.11 -10.24 0.00
C ARG A 89 11.21 -11.00 -0.95
N LYS A 90 11.79 -11.49 -2.04
CA LYS A 90 11.12 -12.43 -2.93
C LYS A 90 11.24 -13.85 -2.37
N ARG A 91 10.11 -14.55 -2.28
CA ARG A 91 10.01 -15.94 -1.85
C ARG A 91 10.31 -16.90 -3.00
N PRO A 92 10.62 -18.18 -2.70
CA PRO A 92 10.79 -19.21 -3.74
C PRO A 92 9.56 -19.42 -4.63
N ASP A 93 8.35 -19.14 -4.12
CA ASP A 93 7.08 -19.24 -4.85
C ASP A 93 6.74 -17.98 -5.67
N GLY A 94 7.64 -16.99 -5.69
CA GLY A 94 7.47 -15.75 -6.45
C GLY A 94 6.76 -14.62 -5.71
N ARG A 95 6.13 -14.87 -4.56
CA ARG A 95 5.49 -13.82 -3.73
C ARG A 95 6.52 -12.93 -3.05
N LEU A 96 6.08 -11.77 -2.58
CA LEU A 96 6.91 -10.80 -1.88
C LEU A 96 6.49 -10.72 -0.41
N ASP A 97 7.46 -10.85 0.48
CA ASP A 97 7.28 -10.50 1.89
C ASP A 97 7.86 -9.09 2.12
N ALA A 98 7.13 -8.25 2.85
CA ALA A 98 7.57 -6.93 3.27
C ALA A 98 7.56 -6.83 4.79
N LEU A 99 8.73 -6.58 5.40
CA LEU A 99 8.79 -6.21 6.81
C LEU A 99 8.47 -4.72 6.93
N VAL A 100 7.47 -4.39 7.74
CA VAL A 100 7.12 -3.00 8.06
C VAL A 100 7.44 -2.70 9.53
N THR A 101 7.51 -1.41 9.84
CA THR A 101 7.76 -0.90 11.20
C THR A 101 6.96 -1.66 12.26
N GLY A 102 7.65 -2.06 13.34
CA GLY A 102 7.04 -2.82 14.45
C GLY A 102 7.10 -4.34 14.29
N GLY A 103 7.89 -4.85 13.34
CA GLY A 103 8.17 -6.29 13.21
C GLY A 103 7.09 -7.07 12.45
N LYS A 104 6.07 -6.39 11.89
CA LYS A 104 4.99 -7.02 11.15
C LYS A 104 5.44 -7.34 9.73
N VAL A 105 5.23 -8.59 9.30
CA VAL A 105 5.47 -9.01 7.91
C VAL A 105 4.13 -9.04 7.16
N LEU A 106 4.08 -8.36 6.02
CA LEU A 106 2.99 -8.43 5.04
C LEU A 106 3.41 -9.38 3.91
N THR A 107 2.49 -10.22 3.42
CA THR A 107 2.75 -11.32 2.48
C THR A 107 1.76 -11.33 1.33
#